data_AF-M1PNB2-F1
#
_entry.id   AF-M1PNB2-F1
#
_cell.length_a   1.000
_cell.length_b   1.000
_cell.length_c   1.000
_cell.angle_alpha   90.00
_cell.angle_beta   90.00
_cell.angle_gamma   90.00
#
_symmetry.space_group_name_H-M   'P 1'
#
loop_
_entity.id
_entity.type
_entity.pdbx_description
1 polymer ?
#
loop_
_entity_poly.entity_id
_entity_poly.type
_entity_poly.pdbx_seq_one_letter_code
_entity_poly.pdbx_strand_id
1 'polypeptide(L)'
;GGIKFGHFADMVQSDRKYPNDPIRASLEIVAAGTMLFDQIWLGSYMSGGVGFTQYATAAYTDNILDDYTSYGVDYIKKKHGGIGKAKATQEIINDIATEVSLYGMEQYEEYPTALEAHFGGSQRASVLAAASGITVALATA
;
A
#
# COMPACT_ATOMS: atom_id res chain seq x y z
N GLY A 1 -10.75 -10.45 12.42
CA GLY A 1 -11.84 -10.80 13.36
C GLY A 1 -13.22 -10.47 12.80
N GLY A 2 -13.73 -11.21 11.82
CA GLY A 2 -15.13 -11.10 11.34
C GLY A 2 -15.46 -9.93 10.40
N ILE A 3 -14.71 -8.83 10.42
CA ILE A 3 -14.86 -7.71 9.48
C ILE A 3 -14.22 -8.07 8.14
N LYS A 4 -14.98 -8.00 7.04
CA LYS A 4 -14.48 -8.22 5.68
C LYS A 4 -13.74 -6.98 5.18
N PHE A 5 -12.72 -7.15 4.33
CA PHE A 5 -11.93 -6.03 3.82
C PHE A 5 -12.75 -5.01 3.03
N GLY A 6 -13.71 -5.44 2.20
CA GLY A 6 -14.60 -4.51 1.48
C GLY A 6 -15.45 -3.65 2.42
N HIS A 7 -16.10 -4.29 3.41
CA HIS A 7 -16.85 -3.53 4.44
C HIS A 7 -15.94 -2.57 5.22
N PHE A 8 -14.71 -2.97 5.51
CA PHE A 8 -13.76 -2.11 6.20
C PHE A 8 -13.36 -0.91 5.34
N ALA A 9 -13.09 -1.12 4.06
CA ALA A 9 -12.80 -0.04 3.12
C ALA A 9 -13.96 0.98 3.09
N ASP A 10 -15.21 0.51 3.03
CA ASP A 10 -16.41 1.37 3.06
C ASP A 10 -16.57 2.17 4.37
N MET A 11 -16.00 1.70 5.49
CA MET A 11 -16.01 2.46 6.75
C MET A 11 -15.11 3.71 6.66
N VAL A 12 -14.04 3.66 5.87
CA VAL A 12 -13.08 4.76 5.72
C VAL A 12 -13.65 5.83 4.80
N GLN A 13 -13.82 7.04 5.31
CA GLN A 13 -14.56 8.12 4.62
C GLN A 13 -13.71 8.98 3.66
N SER A 14 -12.56 8.48 3.24
CA SER A 14 -11.63 9.23 2.38
C SER A 14 -12.26 9.56 1.02
N ASP A 15 -12.88 8.57 0.37
CA ASP A 15 -13.52 8.73 -0.95
C ASP A 15 -14.62 9.80 -0.96
N ARG A 16 -15.41 9.87 0.11
CA ARG A 16 -16.47 10.90 0.26
C ARG A 16 -15.88 12.31 0.31
N LYS A 17 -14.71 12.49 0.93
CA LYS A 17 -14.12 13.80 1.19
C LYS A 17 -13.17 14.23 0.07
N TYR A 18 -12.47 13.28 -0.54
CA TYR A 18 -11.47 13.51 -1.58
C TYR A 18 -11.74 12.58 -2.78
N PRO A 19 -12.88 12.74 -3.48
CA PRO A 19 -13.36 11.77 -4.47
C PRO A 19 -12.48 11.66 -5.73
N ASN A 20 -11.60 12.62 -5.98
CA ASN A 20 -10.71 12.66 -7.13
C ASN A 20 -9.27 12.27 -6.79
N ASP A 21 -9.02 11.77 -5.58
CA ASP A 21 -7.70 11.33 -5.12
C ASP A 21 -7.73 9.85 -4.70
N PRO A 22 -7.74 8.93 -5.68
CA PRO A 22 -7.83 7.50 -5.40
C PRO A 22 -6.55 6.93 -4.74
N ILE A 23 -5.43 7.65 -4.83
CA ILE A 23 -4.20 7.31 -4.11
C ILE A 23 -4.45 7.51 -2.61
N ARG A 24 -4.88 8.72 -2.22
CA ARG A 24 -5.23 9.03 -0.83
C ARG A 24 -6.29 8.08 -0.29
N ALA A 25 -7.32 7.77 -1.08
CA ALA A 25 -8.34 6.80 -0.69
C ALA A 25 -7.77 5.44 -0.30
N SER A 26 -6.93 4.88 -1.17
CA SER A 26 -6.29 3.59 -0.95
C SER A 26 -5.39 3.61 0.28
N LEU A 27 -4.59 4.66 0.45
CA LEU A 27 -3.65 4.77 1.57
C LEU A 27 -4.34 4.97 2.92
N GLU A 28 -5.45 5.71 2.97
CA GLU A 28 -6.23 5.86 4.21
C GLU A 28 -6.90 4.55 4.62
N ILE A 29 -7.31 3.72 3.64
CA ILE A 29 -7.81 2.36 3.91
C ILE A 29 -6.68 1.48 4.47
N VAL A 30 -5.48 1.57 3.90
CA VAL A 30 -4.31 0.83 4.40
C VAL A 30 -3.94 1.27 5.82
N ALA A 31 -3.89 2.58 6.09
CA ALA A 31 -3.56 3.12 7.40
C ALA A 31 -4.57 2.66 8.48
N ALA A 32 -5.86 2.80 8.21
CA ALA A 32 -6.90 2.33 9.12
C ALA A 32 -6.85 0.80 9.30
N GLY A 33 -6.59 0.07 8.21
CA GLY A 33 -6.60 -1.39 8.16
C GLY A 33 -5.44 -1.99 8.94
N THR A 34 -4.22 -1.50 8.73
CA THR A 34 -3.03 -1.96 9.46
C THR A 34 -3.13 -1.62 10.95
N MET A 35 -3.66 -0.45 11.31
CA MET A 35 -3.92 -0.13 12.72
C MET A 35 -4.91 -1.12 13.36
N LEU A 36 -6.05 -1.37 12.74
CA LEU A 36 -7.05 -2.26 13.32
C LEU A 36 -6.63 -3.73 13.27
N PHE A 37 -6.16 -4.21 12.12
CA PHE A 37 -5.89 -5.62 11.91
C PHE A 37 -4.55 -6.06 12.46
N ASP A 38 -3.49 -5.27 12.35
CA ASP A 38 -2.18 -5.68 12.86
C ASP A 38 -2.01 -5.28 14.32
N GLN A 39 -2.32 -4.05 14.71
CA GLN A 39 -2.05 -3.60 16.09
C GLN A 39 -3.07 -4.13 17.08
N ILE A 40 -4.37 -4.00 16.77
CA ILE A 40 -5.44 -4.38 17.70
C ILE A 40 -5.77 -5.86 17.56
N TRP A 41 -6.13 -6.31 16.35
CA TRP A 41 -6.60 -7.68 16.18
C TRP A 41 -5.46 -8.69 16.35
N LEU A 42 -4.41 -8.63 15.54
CA LEU A 42 -3.29 -9.56 15.64
C LEU A 42 -2.44 -9.27 16.89
N GLY A 43 -2.07 -8.02 17.12
CA GLY A 43 -1.15 -7.57 18.16
C GLY A 43 -1.71 -7.57 19.58
N SER A 44 -3.04 -7.71 19.74
CA SER A 44 -3.67 -7.85 21.05
C SER A 44 -4.59 -9.07 21.12
N TYR A 45 -5.71 -9.09 20.40
CA TYR A 45 -6.71 -10.16 20.52
C TYR A 45 -6.15 -11.57 20.23
N MET A 46 -5.25 -11.69 19.26
CA MET A 46 -4.66 -12.96 18.85
C MET A 46 -3.25 -13.19 19.42
N SER A 47 -2.68 -12.22 20.15
CA SER A 47 -1.37 -12.34 20.80
C SER A 47 -1.30 -11.54 22.11
N GLY A 48 -0.92 -10.27 22.08
CA GLY A 48 -0.74 -9.40 23.26
C GLY A 48 0.73 -9.08 23.59
N GLY A 49 0.94 -8.24 24.61
CA GLY A 49 2.26 -7.80 25.06
C GLY A 49 2.75 -6.54 24.34
N VAL A 50 4.02 -6.51 23.92
CA VAL A 50 4.60 -5.37 23.17
C VAL A 50 3.85 -5.12 21.86
N GLY A 51 3.32 -6.18 21.24
CA GLY A 51 2.47 -6.10 20.06
C GLY A 51 3.24 -5.77 18.77
N PHE A 52 2.51 -5.27 17.78
CA PHE A 52 2.96 -5.16 16.38
C PHE A 52 2.95 -3.73 15.85
N THR A 53 3.19 -2.74 16.71
CA THR A 53 3.12 -1.31 16.34
C THR A 53 3.94 -0.99 15.09
N GLN A 54 5.22 -1.39 15.06
CA GLN A 54 6.09 -1.04 13.93
C GLN A 54 5.86 -1.87 12.67
N TYR A 55 5.18 -3.02 12.78
CA TYR A 55 4.70 -3.72 11.58
C TYR A 55 3.64 -2.88 10.87
N ALA A 56 2.71 -2.30 11.63
CA ALA A 56 1.63 -1.50 11.10
C ALA A 56 2.09 -0.11 10.64
N THR A 57 2.88 0.61 11.47
CA THR A 57 3.28 2.00 11.17
C THR A 57 4.05 2.12 9.86
N ALA A 58 4.79 1.09 9.45
CA ALA A 58 5.50 1.07 8.18
C ALA A 58 4.59 1.35 6.96
N ALA A 59 3.28 1.07 7.06
CA ALA A 59 2.32 1.30 6.01
C ALA A 59 1.62 2.68 6.09
N TYR A 60 1.87 3.48 7.13
CA TYR A 60 1.22 4.78 7.33
C TYR A 60 2.10 5.88 7.91
N THR A 61 3.42 5.68 7.98
CA THR A 61 4.39 6.70 8.42
C THR A 61 5.41 6.99 7.33
N ASP A 62 6.09 8.13 7.50
CA ASP A 62 7.27 8.55 6.73
C ASP A 62 7.04 8.73 5.22
N ASN A 63 5.79 8.66 4.76
CA ASN A 63 5.35 8.76 3.37
C ASN A 63 6.04 7.76 2.42
N ILE A 64 6.61 6.67 2.92
CA ILE A 64 7.33 5.70 2.10
C ILE A 64 6.35 4.95 1.18
N LEU A 65 5.22 4.48 1.74
CA LEU A 65 4.19 3.84 0.92
C LEU A 65 3.51 4.83 -0.04
N ASP A 66 3.30 6.06 0.41
CA ASP A 66 2.72 7.15 -0.37
C ASP A 66 3.56 7.45 -1.62
N ASP A 67 4.88 7.55 -1.45
CA ASP A 67 5.83 7.78 -2.53
C ASP A 67 5.80 6.66 -3.57
N TYR A 68 5.91 5.39 -3.12
CA TYR A 68 5.96 4.25 -4.04
C TYR A 68 4.65 4.07 -4.81
N THR A 69 3.52 4.35 -4.16
CA THR A 69 2.20 4.31 -4.80
C THR A 69 2.03 5.46 -5.79
N SER A 70 2.51 6.66 -5.44
CA SER A 70 2.46 7.83 -6.31
C SER A 70 3.31 7.64 -7.57
N TYR A 71 4.52 7.09 -7.42
CA TYR A 71 5.37 6.67 -8.53
C TYR A 71 4.63 5.69 -9.45
N GLY A 72 4.02 4.64 -8.88
CA GLY A 72 3.29 3.64 -9.66
C GLY A 72 2.13 4.25 -10.45
N VAL A 73 1.39 5.17 -9.84
CA VAL A 73 0.29 5.88 -10.52
C VAL A 73 0.81 6.75 -11.67
N ASP A 74 1.95 7.42 -11.50
CA ASP A 74 2.57 8.19 -12.57
C ASP A 74 3.12 7.31 -13.69
N TYR A 75 3.61 6.11 -13.37
CA TYR A 75 4.00 5.10 -14.36
C TYR A 75 2.81 4.67 -15.24
N ILE A 76 1.68 4.31 -14.63
CA ILE A 76 0.49 3.87 -15.39
C ILE A 76 -0.13 5.02 -16.19
N LYS A 77 -0.03 6.28 -15.72
CA LYS A 77 -0.41 7.46 -16.52
C LYS A 77 0.42 7.57 -17.78
N LYS A 78 1.73 7.37 -17.69
CA LYS A 78 2.66 7.50 -18.83
C LYS A 78 2.54 6.32 -19.80
N LYS A 79 2.42 5.09 -19.29
CA LYS A 79 2.54 3.86 -20.09
C LYS A 79 1.20 3.21 -20.46
N HIS A 80 0.22 3.29 -19.56
CA HIS A 80 -1.06 2.56 -19.67
C HIS A 80 -2.28 3.47 -19.84
N GLY A 81 -2.07 4.77 -20.05
CA GLY A 81 -3.12 5.76 -20.30
C GLY A 81 -3.79 6.32 -19.05
N GLY A 82 -3.37 5.89 -17.86
CA GLY A 82 -3.88 6.35 -16.57
C GLY A 82 -4.79 5.37 -15.85
N ILE A 83 -5.47 5.89 -14.82
CA ILE A 83 -6.32 5.12 -13.92
C ILE A 83 -7.54 4.58 -14.70
N GLY A 84 -7.82 3.29 -14.53
CA GLY A 84 -8.91 2.55 -15.18
C GLY A 84 -8.84 2.49 -16.69
N LYS A 85 -7.63 2.59 -17.27
CA LYS A 85 -7.41 2.53 -18.72
C LYS A 85 -6.72 1.25 -19.18
N ALA A 86 -6.05 0.54 -18.28
CA ALA A 86 -5.34 -0.69 -18.62
C ALA A 86 -6.30 -1.88 -18.65
N LYS A 87 -6.04 -2.86 -19.52
CA LYS A 87 -6.80 -4.12 -19.52
C LYS A 87 -6.33 -5.01 -18.36
N ALA A 88 -7.26 -5.75 -17.75
CA ALA A 88 -6.94 -6.72 -16.70
C ALA A 88 -6.35 -8.02 -17.30
N THR A 89 -5.11 -7.96 -17.80
CA THR A 89 -4.37 -9.13 -18.31
C THR A 89 -3.15 -9.42 -17.45
N GLN A 90 -2.71 -10.69 -17.40
CA GLN A 90 -1.53 -11.09 -16.63
C GLN A 90 -0.26 -10.35 -17.10
N GLU A 91 -0.16 -10.04 -18.38
CA GLU A 91 0.96 -9.25 -18.93
C GLU A 91 1.03 -7.86 -18.31
N ILE A 92 -0.10 -7.14 -18.26
CA ILE A 92 -0.18 -5.80 -17.65
C ILE A 92 0.05 -5.88 -16.13
N ILE A 93 -0.49 -6.91 -15.48
CA ILE A 93 -0.26 -7.13 -14.04
C ILE A 93 1.24 -7.34 -13.77
N ASN A 94 1.90 -8.21 -14.53
CA ASN A 94 3.33 -8.48 -14.37
C ASN A 94 4.15 -7.22 -14.64
N ASP A 95 3.81 -6.46 -15.68
CA ASP A 95 4.50 -5.21 -16.03
C ASP A 95 4.45 -4.21 -14.87
N ILE A 96 3.25 -3.84 -14.42
CA ILE A 96 3.05 -2.82 -13.39
C ILE A 96 3.60 -3.30 -12.04
N ALA A 97 3.30 -4.54 -11.64
CA ALA A 97 3.72 -5.04 -10.34
C ALA A 97 5.25 -5.17 -10.26
N THR A 98 5.90 -5.59 -11.35
CA THR A 98 7.37 -5.69 -11.40
C THR A 98 7.99 -4.30 -11.33
N GLU A 99 7.55 -3.35 -12.15
CA GLU A 99 8.09 -1.99 -12.15
C GLU A 99 8.03 -1.34 -10.77
N VAL A 100 6.85 -1.33 -10.15
CA VAL A 100 6.64 -0.67 -8.85
C VAL A 100 7.41 -1.37 -7.74
N SER A 101 7.53 -2.70 -7.79
CA SER A 101 8.33 -3.46 -6.83
C SER A 101 9.82 -3.15 -6.97
N LEU A 102 10.33 -3.08 -8.20
CA LEU A 102 11.73 -2.73 -8.48
C LEU A 102 12.04 -1.32 -8.00
N TYR A 103 11.20 -0.34 -8.34
CA TYR A 103 11.35 1.03 -7.86
C TYR A 103 11.45 1.09 -6.33
N GLY A 104 10.52 0.47 -5.62
CA GLY A 104 10.57 0.49 -4.16
C GLY A 104 11.78 -0.23 -3.56
N MET A 105 12.28 -1.29 -4.21
CA MET A 105 13.54 -1.94 -3.80
C MET A 105 14.73 -1.01 -4.00
N GLU A 106 14.81 -0.34 -5.15
CA GLU A 106 15.84 0.65 -5.45
C GLU A 106 15.83 1.80 -4.42
N GLN A 107 14.66 2.28 -4.00
CA GLN A 107 14.57 3.32 -2.96
C GLN A 107 15.16 2.86 -1.62
N TYR A 108 14.98 1.59 -1.21
CA TYR A 108 15.64 1.07 -0.01
C TYR A 108 17.16 0.91 -0.18
N GLU A 109 17.64 0.68 -1.39
CA GLU A 109 19.08 0.55 -1.67
C GLU A 109 19.77 1.93 -1.78
N GLU A 110 19.10 2.88 -2.43
CA GLU A 110 19.61 4.25 -2.66
C GLU A 110 19.57 5.10 -1.38
N TYR A 111 18.56 4.91 -0.54
CA TYR A 111 18.36 5.69 0.70
C TYR A 111 18.49 4.79 1.93
N PRO A 112 19.71 4.67 2.53
CA PRO A 112 19.94 3.84 3.71
C PRO A 112 19.00 4.17 4.90
N THR A 113 18.57 5.42 5.03
CA THR A 113 17.63 5.83 6.08
C THR A 113 16.23 5.25 5.89
N ALA A 114 15.78 5.03 4.65
CA ALA A 114 14.53 4.34 4.38
C ALA A 114 14.62 2.85 4.74
N LEU A 115 15.76 2.21 4.44
CA LEU A 115 16.05 0.83 4.85
C LEU A 115 16.13 0.70 6.37
N GLU A 116 16.68 1.69 7.06
CA GLU A 116 16.77 1.74 8.51
C GLU A 116 15.39 1.99 9.16
N ALA A 117 14.58 2.89 8.61
CA ALA A 117 13.21 3.11 9.07
C ALA A 117 12.36 1.83 8.94
N HIS A 118 12.50 1.12 7.82
CA HIS A 118 11.90 -0.20 7.61
C HIS A 118 12.94 -1.32 7.79
N PHE A 119 13.58 -1.37 8.96
CA PHE A 119 14.62 -2.35 9.29
C PHE A 119 14.13 -3.81 9.17
N GLY A 120 12.84 -4.06 9.42
CA GLY A 120 12.23 -5.38 9.34
C GLY A 120 11.89 -5.77 7.90
N GLY A 121 12.33 -6.95 7.48
CA GLY A 121 12.01 -7.46 6.13
C GLY A 121 10.50 -7.54 5.84
N SER A 122 9.69 -7.86 6.85
CA SER A 122 8.22 -7.90 6.72
C SER A 122 7.59 -6.53 6.48
N GLN A 123 8.16 -5.45 7.05
CA GLN A 123 7.71 -4.08 6.80
C GLN A 123 7.92 -3.75 5.32
N ARG A 124 9.13 -3.99 4.82
CA ARG A 124 9.49 -3.75 3.42
C ARG A 124 8.63 -4.57 2.46
N ALA A 125 8.50 -5.87 2.72
CA ALA A 125 7.68 -6.76 1.89
C ALA A 125 6.22 -6.28 1.82
N SER A 126 5.65 -5.84 2.95
CA SER A 126 4.26 -5.35 2.99
C SER A 126 4.10 -4.05 2.20
N VAL A 127 5.01 -3.10 2.35
CA VAL A 127 4.97 -1.80 1.66
C VAL A 127 5.16 -1.97 0.15
N LEU A 128 6.12 -2.80 -0.29
CA LEU A 128 6.34 -3.08 -1.71
C LEU A 128 5.14 -3.79 -2.35
N ALA A 129 4.57 -4.78 -1.66
CA ALA A 129 3.38 -5.50 -2.13
C ALA A 129 2.14 -4.60 -2.15
N ALA A 130 1.98 -3.71 -1.17
CA ALA A 130 0.87 -2.76 -1.12
C ALA A 130 0.96 -1.75 -2.28
N ALA A 131 2.12 -1.12 -2.50
CA ALA A 131 2.30 -0.15 -3.57
C ALA A 131 2.02 -0.77 -4.96
N SER A 132 2.60 -1.95 -5.22
CA SER A 132 2.39 -2.67 -6.48
C SER A 132 0.93 -3.12 -6.66
N GLY A 133 0.32 -3.70 -5.63
CA GLY A 133 -1.08 -4.15 -5.65
C GLY A 133 -2.07 -3.00 -5.86
N ILE A 134 -1.90 -1.89 -5.14
CA ILE A 134 -2.74 -0.68 -5.30
C ILE A 134 -2.59 -0.15 -6.72
N THR A 135 -1.37 -0.03 -7.23
CA THR A 135 -1.12 0.50 -8.58
C THR A 135 -1.78 -0.36 -9.66
N VAL A 136 -1.65 -1.70 -9.57
CA VAL A 136 -2.31 -2.63 -10.50
C VAL A 136 -3.82 -2.48 -10.45
N ALA A 137 -4.40 -2.40 -9.25
CA ALA A 137 -5.83 -2.23 -9.08
C ALA A 137 -6.31 -0.91 -9.69
N LEU A 138 -5.61 0.20 -9.43
CA LEU A 138 -5.95 1.51 -10.01
C LEU A 138 -5.80 1.55 -11.52
N ALA A 139 -4.87 0.79 -12.11
CA ALA A 139 -4.71 0.74 -13.56
C ALA A 139 -5.85 -0.01 -14.26
N THR A 140 -6.37 -1.07 -13.62
CA THR A 140 -7.22 -2.09 -14.27
C THR A 140 -8.69 -2.07 -13.84
N ALA A 141 -9.03 -1.36 -12.77
CA ALA A 141 -10.39 -1.19 -12.27
C ALA A 141 -11.29 -0.32 -13.16
#